data_AF-A0A1H3ZV11-F1
#
_entry.id   AF-A0A1H3ZV11-F1
#
_cell.length_a   1.000
_cell.length_b   1.000
_cell.length_c   1.000
_cell.angle_alpha   90.00
_cell.angle_beta   90.00
_cell.angle_gamma   90.00
#
_symmetry.space_group_name_H-M   'P 1'
#
loop_
_entity.id
_entity.type
_entity.pdbx_description
1 polymer ?
#
loop_
_entity_poly.entity_id
_entity_poly.type
_entity_poly.pdbx_seq_one_letter_code
_entity_poly.pdbx_strand_id
1 'polypeptide(L)'
;MEMLIIQEKRVVIVFWKNNIENPFEVFSNLKNFCLSYPQFNYNTVSNYLSKAKVAYENQEIRIERKNIISKPKPVPEPRIRKIVPVLRRVMMKNANDEQRDLKYWLGRPVKERAAAVTHIISQSLRNGQRMDKTKLVKKRIYT
;
A
#
# COMPACT_ATOMS: atom_id res chain seq x y z
N MET A 1 40.66 9.13 -3.90
CA MET A 1 39.22 8.85 -4.13
C MET A 1 38.79 7.95 -2.97
N GLU A 2 38.31 8.56 -1.88
CA GLU A 2 37.93 7.82 -0.66
C GLU A 2 36.64 7.03 -0.93
N MET A 3 36.74 5.70 -0.94
CA MET A 3 35.57 4.84 -0.91
C MET A 3 34.95 4.95 0.49
N LEU A 4 33.92 5.78 0.61
CA LEU A 4 33.03 5.77 1.77
C LEU A 4 32.45 4.37 1.90
N ILE A 5 33.01 3.58 2.81
CA ILE A 5 32.42 2.34 3.30
C ILE A 5 31.09 2.74 3.92
N ILE A 6 29.99 2.60 3.17
CA ILE A 6 28.65 2.73 3.71
C ILE A 6 28.50 1.55 4.66
N GLN A 7 28.82 1.77 5.94
CA GLN A 7 28.45 0.85 7.00
C GLN A 7 26.92 0.75 6.94
N GLU A 8 26.41 -0.40 6.51
CA GLU A 8 24.99 -0.70 6.56
C GLU A 8 24.53 -0.50 8.00
N LYS A 9 23.87 0.63 8.29
CA LYS A 9 23.33 0.90 9.62
C LYS A 9 22.25 -0.15 9.89
N ARG A 10 22.36 -0.82 11.03
CA ARG A 10 21.43 -1.88 11.46
C ARG A 10 20.73 -1.47 12.73
N VAL A 11 19.49 -1.90 12.86
CA VAL A 11 18.70 -1.82 14.09
C VAL A 11 18.44 -3.23 14.61
N VAL A 12 18.24 -3.33 15.92
CA VAL A 12 17.78 -4.55 16.58
C VAL A 12 16.28 -4.40 16.78
N ILE A 13 15.51 -5.34 16.25
CA ILE A 13 14.05 -5.41 16.44
C ILE A 13 13.76 -6.57 17.37
N VAL A 14 13.00 -6.30 18.43
CA VAL A 14 12.60 -7.29 19.44
C VAL A 14 11.09 -7.44 19.35
N PHE A 15 10.61 -8.64 19.09
CA PHE A 15 9.20 -8.99 19.09
C PHE A 15 8.84 -9.66 20.42
N TRP A 16 7.84 -9.14 21.11
CA TRP A 16 7.31 -9.68 22.37
C TRP A 16 6.11 -10.58 22.07
N LYS A 17 6.21 -11.87 22.41
CA LYS A 17 5.12 -12.84 22.15
C LYS A 17 3.93 -12.65 23.09
N ASN A 18 4.18 -12.10 24.28
CA ASN A 18 3.17 -11.97 25.33
C ASN A 18 2.47 -10.60 25.34
N ASN A 19 2.86 -9.66 24.48
CA ASN A 19 2.29 -8.31 24.47
C ASN A 19 1.51 -8.05 23.17
N ILE A 20 0.20 -7.85 23.30
CA ILE A 20 -0.72 -7.68 22.16
C ILE A 20 -0.76 -6.22 21.70
N GLU A 21 -0.62 -5.25 22.61
CA GLU A 21 -0.70 -3.82 22.27
C GLU A 21 0.58 -3.31 21.60
N ASN A 22 1.74 -3.70 22.12
CA ASN A 22 3.05 -3.33 21.56
C ASN A 22 3.85 -4.59 21.24
N PRO A 23 3.61 -5.21 20.07
CA PRO A 23 4.19 -6.50 19.73
C PRO A 23 5.69 -6.43 19.41
N PHE A 24 6.25 -5.23 19.19
CA PHE A 24 7.68 -5.08 18.93
C PHE A 24 8.27 -3.75 19.39
N GLU A 25 9.56 -3.79 19.69
CA GLU A 25 10.40 -2.66 20.06
C GLU A 25 11.65 -2.58 19.19
N VAL A 26 12.20 -1.38 19.03
CA VAL A 26 13.35 -1.13 18.16
C VAL A 26 14.47 -0.47 18.95
N PHE A 27 15.65 -1.09 18.92
CA PHE A 27 16.86 -0.62 19.58
C PHE A 27 17.95 -0.28 18.57
N SER A 28 18.72 0.78 18.87
CA SER A 28 19.84 1.20 18.03
C SER A 28 20.99 0.21 18.03
N ASN A 29 21.21 -0.49 19.14
CA ASN A 29 22.22 -1.53 19.27
C ASN A 29 21.79 -2.60 20.29
N LEU A 30 22.44 -3.76 20.26
CA LEU A 30 22.14 -4.87 21.17
C LEU A 30 22.55 -4.58 22.63
N LYS A 31 23.54 -3.73 22.87
CA LYS A 31 23.97 -3.37 24.23
C LYS A 31 22.87 -2.60 24.96
N ASN A 32 22.22 -1.66 24.29
CA ASN A 32 21.12 -0.86 24.83
C ASN A 32 19.94 -1.76 25.20
N PHE A 33 19.62 -2.74 24.34
CA PHE A 33 18.63 -3.75 24.69
C PHE A 33 18.99 -4.53 25.96
N CYS A 34 20.23 -5.04 26.07
CA CYS A 34 20.68 -5.75 27.26
C CYS A 34 20.77 -4.87 28.52
N LEU A 35 20.91 -3.55 28.37
CA LEU A 35 20.85 -2.61 29.50
C LEU A 35 19.42 -2.41 29.99
N SER A 36 18.45 -2.31 29.08
CA SER A 36 17.02 -2.21 29.41
C SER A 36 16.45 -3.52 29.95
N TYR A 37 16.97 -4.66 29.47
CA TYR A 37 16.53 -6.01 29.85
C TYR A 37 17.72 -6.88 30.27
N PRO A 38 18.20 -6.74 31.52
CA PRO A 38 19.40 -7.43 32.01
C PRO A 38 19.28 -8.96 32.04
N GLN A 39 18.07 -9.51 31.96
CA GLN A 39 17.84 -10.96 31.89
C GLN A 39 18.41 -11.60 30.62
N PHE A 40 18.66 -10.81 29.57
CA PHE A 40 19.22 -11.30 28.32
C PHE A 40 20.73 -11.06 28.24
N ASN A 41 21.49 -12.15 28.12
CA ASN A 41 22.95 -12.09 28.00
C ASN A 41 23.37 -11.65 26.58
N TYR A 42 24.10 -10.53 26.51
CA TYR A 42 24.62 -9.95 25.28
C TYR A 42 25.41 -10.96 24.43
N ASN A 43 26.31 -11.75 25.04
CA ASN A 43 27.16 -12.68 24.31
C ASN A 43 26.33 -13.78 23.66
N THR A 44 25.31 -14.27 24.38
CA THR A 44 24.41 -15.30 23.86
C THR A 44 23.65 -14.77 22.65
N VAL A 45 22.94 -13.66 22.81
CA VAL A 45 22.12 -13.08 21.73
C VAL A 45 23.01 -12.66 20.54
N SER A 46 24.18 -12.08 20.80
CA SER A 46 25.12 -11.68 19.75
C SER A 46 25.65 -12.88 18.96
N ASN A 47 25.92 -14.02 19.62
CA ASN A 47 26.37 -15.24 18.95
C ASN A 47 25.31 -15.77 17.97
N TYR A 48 24.04 -15.83 18.40
CA TYR A 48 22.92 -16.24 17.53
C TYR A 48 22.77 -15.32 16.32
N LEU A 49 22.79 -14.00 16.55
CA LEU A 49 22.63 -12.99 15.50
C LEU A 49 23.84 -12.89 14.55
N SER A 50 25.01 -13.44 14.90
CA SER A 50 26.25 -13.32 14.12
C SER A 50 26.58 -14.57 13.30
N LYS A 51 26.29 -15.78 13.79
CA LYS A 51 26.73 -17.03 13.14
C LYS A 51 25.95 -17.41 11.87
N ALA A 52 24.69 -17.01 11.76
CA ALA A 52 23.86 -17.39 10.60
C ALA A 52 22.81 -16.32 10.22
N LYS A 53 22.88 -15.11 10.81
CA LYS A 53 21.80 -14.10 10.77
C LYS A 53 20.43 -14.68 11.19
N VAL A 54 20.45 -15.73 12.00
CA VAL A 54 19.25 -16.40 12.51
C VAL A 54 18.69 -15.55 13.65
N ALA A 55 17.37 -15.41 13.66
CA ALA A 55 16.67 -14.73 14.73
C ALA A 55 16.92 -15.47 16.05
N TYR A 56 17.24 -14.74 17.11
CA TYR A 56 17.25 -15.34 18.44
C TYR A 56 15.80 -15.47 18.91
N GLU A 57 15.35 -16.67 19.22
CA GLU A 57 13.95 -16.93 19.58
C GLU A 57 13.85 -17.74 20.87
N ASN A 58 13.09 -17.20 21.82
CA ASN A 58 12.73 -17.83 23.08
C ASN A 58 11.20 -17.94 23.19
N GLN A 59 10.73 -18.47 24.32
CA GLN A 59 9.30 -18.50 24.66
C GLN A 59 8.68 -17.09 24.77
N GLU A 60 9.46 -16.10 25.20
CA GLU A 60 8.96 -14.73 25.45
C GLU A 60 9.21 -13.78 24.28
N ILE A 61 10.36 -13.90 23.59
CA ILE A 61 10.80 -12.92 22.60
C ILE A 61 11.42 -13.54 21.34
N ARG A 62 11.39 -12.77 20.25
CA ARG A 62 12.15 -13.02 19.02
C ARG A 62 12.94 -11.76 18.64
N ILE A 63 14.26 -11.88 18.50
CA ILE A 63 15.17 -10.76 18.20
C ILE A 63 15.76 -10.92 16.80
N GLU A 64 15.74 -9.84 16.03
CA GLU A 64 16.29 -9.78 14.67
C GLU A 64 17.17 -8.54 14.46
N ARG A 65 18.17 -8.65 13.58
CA ARG A 65 18.93 -7.48 13.08
C ARG A 65 18.43 -7.12 11.69
N LYS A 66 17.91 -5.90 11.53
CA LYS A 66 17.38 -5.40 10.25
C LYS A 66 18.18 -4.20 9.77
N ASN A 67 18.45 -4.16 8.47
CA ASN A 67 19.12 -3.02 7.84
C ASN A 67 18.17 -1.82 7.79
N ILE A 68 18.70 -0.63 8.07
CA ILE A 68 17.96 0.64 7.94
C ILE A 68 17.91 0.99 6.46
N ILE A 69 16.70 1.14 5.92
CA ILE A 69 16.46 1.64 4.58
C ILE A 69 16.55 3.16 4.63
N SER A 70 17.72 3.72 4.32
CA SER A 70 17.97 5.17 4.39
C SER A 70 17.34 5.96 3.23
N LYS A 71 17.11 5.30 2.09
CA LYS A 71 16.45 5.88 0.92
C LYS A 71 15.08 5.22 0.75
N PRO A 72 13.98 5.99 0.59
CA PRO A 72 12.67 5.40 0.33
C PRO A 72 12.75 4.50 -0.91
N LYS A 73 12.05 3.36 -0.86
CA LYS A 73 11.95 2.47 -2.02
C LYS A 73 11.51 3.32 -3.21
N PRO A 74 12.23 3.30 -4.35
CA PRO A 74 11.81 4.06 -5.52
C PRO A 74 10.38 3.67 -5.84
N VAL A 75 9.53 4.68 -6.04
CA VAL A 75 8.13 4.49 -6.40
C VAL A 75 8.11 3.52 -7.58
N PRO A 76 7.36 2.40 -7.51
CA PRO A 76 7.25 1.53 -8.67
C PRO A 76 6.82 2.41 -9.85
N GLU A 77 7.56 2.33 -10.95
CA GLU A 77 7.29 3.10 -12.16
C GLU A 77 5.79 3.11 -12.44
N PRO A 78 5.21 4.26 -12.86
CA PRO A 78 3.78 4.37 -13.10
C PRO A 78 3.39 3.22 -14.04
N ARG A 79 2.59 2.27 -13.52
CA ARG A 79 2.13 1.12 -14.30
C ARG A 79 1.47 1.67 -15.55
N ILE A 80 2.15 1.53 -16.69
CA ILE A 80 1.61 1.98 -17.98
C ILE A 80 0.33 1.17 -18.19
N ARG A 81 -0.82 1.83 -18.07
CA ARG A 81 -2.11 1.18 -18.28
C ARG A 81 -2.15 0.75 -19.74
N LYS A 82 -2.25 -0.56 -19.99
CA LYS A 82 -2.43 -1.11 -21.34
C LYS A 82 -3.87 -0.85 -21.78
N ILE A 83 -4.14 0.37 -22.24
CA ILE A 83 -5.44 0.74 -22.80
C ILE A 83 -5.48 0.17 -24.22
N VAL A 84 -6.37 -0.81 -24.45
CA VAL A 84 -6.57 -1.43 -25.76
C VAL A 84 -7.97 -1.03 -26.25
N PRO A 85 -8.12 -0.55 -27.49
CA PRO A 85 -9.44 -0.28 -28.05
C PRO A 85 -10.22 -1.59 -28.23
N VAL A 86 -11.45 -1.63 -27.73
CA VAL A 86 -12.39 -2.73 -28.01
C VAL A 86 -13.05 -2.44 -29.35
N LEU A 87 -12.53 -3.04 -30.43
CA LEU A 87 -13.06 -2.85 -31.78
C LEU A 87 -14.19 -3.83 -32.07
N ARG A 88 -15.36 -3.30 -32.43
CA ARG A 88 -16.48 -4.09 -32.97
C ARG A 88 -16.68 -3.74 -34.44
N ARG A 89 -16.65 -4.75 -35.32
CA ARG A 89 -16.97 -4.60 -36.74
C ARG A 89 -18.39 -5.10 -37.00
N VAL A 90 -19.29 -4.19 -37.33
CA VAL A 90 -20.68 -4.49 -37.70
C VAL A 90 -21.13 -3.59 -38.84
N MET A 91 -22.09 -4.05 -39.64
CA MET A 91 -22.72 -3.21 -40.66
C MET A 91 -23.41 -2.02 -39.98
N MET A 92 -23.18 -0.81 -40.49
CA MET A 92 -23.67 0.44 -39.89
C MET A 92 -25.19 0.41 -39.61
N LYS A 93 -25.97 -0.11 -40.56
CA LYS A 93 -27.42 -0.30 -40.43
C LYS A 93 -27.86 -1.18 -39.25
N ASN A 94 -26.98 -2.07 -38.78
CA ASN A 94 -27.27 -3.04 -37.72
C ASN A 94 -26.52 -2.70 -36.41
N ALA A 95 -25.77 -1.60 -36.37
CA ALA A 95 -24.91 -1.30 -35.24
C ALA A 95 -25.72 -1.04 -33.96
N ASN A 96 -26.78 -0.22 -34.09
CA ASN A 96 -27.70 0.22 -33.02
C ASN A 96 -26.98 0.46 -31.68
N ASP A 97 -25.86 1.17 -31.74
CA ASP A 97 -24.97 1.33 -30.59
C ASP A 97 -25.66 2.17 -29.50
N GLU A 98 -26.49 3.15 -29.85
CA GLU A 98 -27.25 3.96 -28.88
C GLU A 98 -28.10 3.11 -27.95
N GLN A 99 -28.91 2.20 -28.51
CA GLN A 99 -29.83 1.39 -27.73
C GLN A 99 -29.09 0.29 -26.96
N ARG A 100 -27.99 -0.22 -27.52
CA ARG A 100 -27.13 -1.18 -26.84
C ARG A 100 -26.42 -0.55 -25.64
N ASP A 101 -25.89 0.65 -25.81
CA ASP A 101 -25.17 1.36 -24.76
C ASP A 101 -26.13 1.75 -23.64
N LEU A 102 -27.33 2.22 -23.99
CA LEU A 102 -28.40 2.46 -23.01
C LEU A 102 -28.73 1.19 -22.22
N LYS A 103 -28.95 0.06 -22.92
CA LYS A 103 -29.25 -1.23 -22.28
C LYS A 103 -28.11 -1.69 -21.37
N TYR A 104 -26.86 -1.54 -21.83
CA TYR A 104 -25.68 -1.86 -21.03
C TYR A 104 -25.66 -1.05 -19.73
N TRP A 105 -25.79 0.27 -19.82
CA TRP A 105 -25.78 1.13 -18.64
C TRP A 105 -26.94 0.83 -17.70
N LEU A 106 -28.15 0.66 -18.21
CA LEU A 106 -29.33 0.31 -17.41
C LEU A 106 -29.17 -1.03 -16.67
N GLY A 107 -28.39 -1.97 -17.21
CA GLY A 107 -28.07 -3.24 -16.57
C GLY A 107 -26.95 -3.17 -15.52
N ARG A 108 -26.21 -2.05 -15.41
CA ARG A 108 -25.16 -1.88 -14.39
C ARG A 108 -25.75 -1.42 -13.05
N PRO A 109 -25.09 -1.75 -11.91
CA PRO A 109 -25.50 -1.27 -10.60
C PRO A 109 -25.62 0.26 -10.55
N VAL A 110 -26.58 0.76 -9.77
CA VAL A 110 -26.82 2.22 -9.62
C VAL A 110 -25.56 2.96 -9.18
N LYS A 111 -24.77 2.36 -8.28
CA LYS A 111 -23.50 2.92 -7.80
C LYS A 111 -22.48 3.12 -8.94
N GLU A 112 -22.36 2.16 -9.85
CA GLU A 112 -21.43 2.25 -10.99
C GLU A 112 -21.89 3.29 -12.00
N ARG A 113 -23.20 3.32 -12.32
CA ARG A 113 -23.76 4.36 -13.19
C ARG A 113 -23.52 5.76 -12.65
N ALA A 114 -23.80 5.97 -11.36
CA ALA A 114 -23.59 7.25 -10.71
C ALA A 114 -22.11 7.67 -10.73
N ALA A 115 -21.19 6.72 -10.50
CA ALA A 115 -19.76 6.98 -10.60
C ALA A 115 -19.34 7.36 -12.03
N ALA A 116 -19.84 6.65 -13.05
CA ALA A 116 -19.54 6.94 -14.45
C ALA A 116 -20.06 8.33 -14.86
N VAL A 117 -21.30 8.67 -14.52
CA VAL A 117 -21.87 10.01 -14.77
C VAL A 117 -21.06 11.10 -14.08
N THR A 118 -20.68 10.86 -12.81
CA THR A 118 -19.84 11.81 -12.05
C THR A 118 -18.48 12.01 -12.73
N HIS A 119 -17.89 10.93 -13.24
CA HIS A 119 -16.62 11.00 -13.96
C HIS A 119 -16.75 11.81 -15.26
N ILE A 120 -17.78 11.56 -16.06
CA ILE A 120 -18.04 12.31 -17.30
C ILE A 120 -18.22 13.81 -17.00
N ILE A 121 -19.03 14.15 -15.99
CA ILE A 121 -19.21 15.55 -15.58
C ILE A 121 -17.87 16.16 -15.17
N SER A 122 -17.04 15.42 -14.43
CA SER A 122 -15.73 15.93 -14.00
C SER A 122 -14.78 16.24 -15.16
N GLN A 123 -14.88 15.51 -16.27
CA GLN A 123 -14.08 15.78 -17.47
C GLN A 123 -14.52 17.05 -18.21
N SER A 124 -15.78 17.47 -18.02
CA SER A 124 -16.32 18.70 -18.62
C SER A 124 -16.04 19.96 -17.78
N LEU A 125 -15.52 19.82 -16.55
CA LEU A 125 -15.20 20.95 -15.67
C LEU A 125 -13.80 21.50 -15.98
N ARG A 126 -13.64 22.83 -15.86
CA ARG A 126 -12.30 23.46 -15.93
C ARG A 126 -11.49 23.10 -14.69
N ASN A 127 -10.16 23.17 -14.80
CA ASN A 127 -9.26 22.96 -13.66
C ASN A 127 -9.60 23.93 -12.52
N GLY A 128 -9.88 23.39 -11.32
CA GLY A 128 -10.28 24.16 -10.15
C GLY A 128 -11.77 24.53 -10.08
N GLN A 129 -12.55 24.27 -11.13
CA GLN A 129 -14.00 24.48 -11.13
C GLN A 129 -14.70 23.40 -10.31
N ARG A 130 -15.53 23.82 -9.36
CA ARG A 130 -16.38 22.90 -8.58
C ARG A 130 -17.67 22.62 -9.35
N MET A 131 -18.20 21.41 -9.19
CA MET A 131 -19.52 21.05 -9.71
C MET A 131 -20.59 21.97 -9.12
N ASP A 132 -21.40 22.58 -9.98
CA ASP A 132 -22.56 23.34 -9.56
C ASP A 132 -23.62 22.40 -8.97
N LYS A 133 -23.89 22.56 -7.68
CA LYS A 133 -24.83 21.71 -6.93
C LYS A 133 -26.24 22.26 -6.88
N THR A 134 -26.49 23.45 -7.42
CA THR A 134 -27.81 24.10 -7.37
C THR A 134 -28.90 23.29 -8.08
N LYS A 135 -28.52 22.49 -9.07
CA LYS A 135 -29.43 21.62 -9.86
C LYS A 135 -29.52 20.18 -9.32
N LEU A 136 -28.85 19.85 -8.21
CA LEU A 136 -28.85 18.49 -7.68
C LEU A 136 -30.09 18.24 -6.81
N VAL A 137 -30.98 17.37 -7.30
CA VAL A 137 -32.10 16.86 -6.52
C VAL A 137 -31.64 15.64 -5.71
N LYS A 138 -31.66 15.74 -4.38
CA LYS A 138 -31.41 14.58 -3.50
C LYS A 138 -32.63 13.66 -3.54
N LYS A 139 -32.49 12.48 -4.13
CA LYS A 139 -33.49 11.39 -4.02
C LYS A 139 -32.92 10.23 -3.23
N ARG A 140 -33.73 9.61 -2.37
CA ARG A 140 -33.39 8.32 -1.76
C ARG A 140 -33.40 7.25 -2.84
N ILE A 141 -32.27 6.57 -3.00
CA ILE A 141 -32.14 5.41 -3.87
C ILE A 141 -32.39 4.19 -3.01
N TYR A 142 -33.54 3.55 -3.19
CA TYR A 142 -33.80 2.23 -2.63
C TYR A 142 -33.06 1.21 -3.49
N THR A 143 -32.38 0.27 -2.83
CA THR A 143 -31.53 -0.74 -3.48
C THR A 143 -32.36 -1.95 -3.87
#